data_AF-A0A2Z5FZY3-F1
#
_entry.id   AF-A0A2Z5FZY3-F1
#
_cell.length_a   1.000
_cell.length_b   1.000
_cell.length_c   1.000
_cell.angle_alpha   90.00
_cell.angle_beta   90.00
_cell.angle_gamma   90.00
#
_symmetry.space_group_name_H-M   'P 1'
#
loop_
_entity.id
_entity.type
_entity.pdbx_description
1 polymer ?
#
loop_
_entity_poly.entity_id
_entity_poly.type
_entity_poly.pdbx_seq_one_letter_code
_entity_poly.pdbx_strand_id
1 'polypeptide(L)'
;MEQVSKSKWNTKSSIEDPEREQKILADVAVKARELGLSPQWVQHFFRLQMEASKQVQYQLFAEWHETSQAQFPEVLDLKTAIRPRLDSLDDKILAAMKANWSTLSLRGANQQLQGCEVPTKFPKAMAFALTPLTDRSSETTGIAPASTRAKP
;
A
#
# COMPACT_ATOMS: atom_id res chain seq x y z
N MET A 1 -2.39 8.62 6.32
CA MET A 1 -3.40 9.14 5.38
C MET A 1 -4.02 10.46 5.79
N GLU A 2 -4.11 10.80 7.09
CA GLU A 2 -4.72 12.06 7.54
C GLU A 2 -4.17 13.33 6.84
N GLN A 3 -2.86 13.47 6.68
CA GLN A 3 -2.27 14.63 5.99
C GLN A 3 -2.69 14.75 4.51
N VAL A 4 -2.79 13.62 3.79
CA VAL A 4 -3.31 13.59 2.41
C VAL A 4 -4.76 14.05 2.42
N SER A 5 -5.57 13.51 3.34
CA SER A 5 -6.98 13.87 3.49
C SER A 5 -7.15 15.36 3.77
N LYS A 6 -6.40 15.93 4.72
CA LYS A 6 -6.45 17.37 5.05
C LYS A 6 -6.08 18.23 3.85
N SER A 7 -5.06 17.82 3.09
CA SER A 7 -4.62 18.57 1.90
C SER A 7 -5.73 18.58 0.84
N LYS A 8 -6.29 17.42 0.52
CA LYS A 8 -7.38 17.28 -0.45
C LYS A 8 -8.67 17.96 0.02
N TRP A 9 -8.96 17.95 1.31
CA TRP A 9 -10.08 18.67 1.91
C TRP A 9 -9.96 20.17 1.65
N ASN A 10 -8.81 20.74 2.00
CA ASN A 10 -8.55 22.16 1.82
C ASN A 10 -8.62 22.59 0.36
N THR A 11 -8.04 21.80 -0.54
CA THR A 11 -7.99 22.10 -1.99
C THR A 11 -9.22 21.61 -2.76
N LYS A 12 -10.21 21.02 -2.09
CA LYS A 12 -11.39 20.39 -2.69
C LYS A 12 -11.05 19.40 -3.82
N SER A 13 -9.94 18.69 -3.67
CA SER A 13 -9.47 17.72 -4.67
C SER A 13 -10.11 16.35 -4.47
N SER A 14 -10.33 15.62 -5.56
CA SER A 14 -10.88 14.25 -5.54
C SER A 14 -9.94 13.29 -4.78
N ILE A 15 -10.54 12.30 -4.10
CA ILE A 15 -9.84 11.25 -3.36
C ILE A 15 -9.10 10.32 -4.33
N GLU A 16 -9.71 10.05 -5.47
CA GLU A 16 -9.16 9.30 -6.59
C GLU A 16 -8.11 10.14 -7.32
N ASP A 17 -7.04 9.50 -7.77
CA ASP A 17 -6.06 10.13 -8.65
C ASP A 17 -5.56 9.11 -9.68
N PRO A 18 -6.37 8.79 -10.72
CA PRO A 18 -6.08 7.69 -11.63
C PRO A 18 -4.72 7.83 -12.33
N GLU A 19 -4.34 9.05 -12.71
CA GLU A 19 -3.05 9.32 -13.35
C GLU A 19 -1.88 9.02 -12.40
N ARG A 20 -1.99 9.46 -11.13
CA ARG A 20 -0.97 9.16 -10.12
C ARG A 20 -0.94 7.69 -9.75
N GLU A 21 -2.10 7.06 -9.57
CA GLU A 21 -2.23 5.64 -9.27
C GLU A 21 -1.57 4.79 -10.37
N GLN A 22 -1.85 5.10 -11.65
CA GLN A 22 -1.22 4.42 -12.78
C GLN A 22 0.29 4.61 -12.81
N LYS A 23 0.77 5.84 -12.54
CA LYS A 23 2.22 6.11 -12.46
C LYS A 23 2.89 5.26 -11.37
N ILE A 24 2.35 5.23 -10.16
CA ILE A 24 2.90 4.43 -9.06
C ILE A 24 2.91 2.94 -9.45
N LEU A 25 1.82 2.41 -10.01
CA LEU A 25 1.73 1.02 -10.42
C LEU A 25 2.74 0.65 -11.53
N ALA A 26 3.03 1.58 -12.44
CA ALA A 26 4.08 1.39 -13.44
C ALA A 26 5.47 1.39 -12.79
N ASP A 27 5.74 2.36 -11.92
CA ASP A 27 7.03 2.53 -11.26
C ASP A 27 7.38 1.32 -10.35
N VAL A 28 6.43 0.84 -9.53
CA VAL A 28 6.66 -0.33 -8.66
C VAL A 28 6.82 -1.63 -9.46
N ALA A 29 6.21 -1.74 -10.63
CA ALA A 29 6.38 -2.92 -11.49
C ALA A 29 7.77 -2.98 -12.11
N VAL A 30 8.34 -1.84 -12.51
CA VAL A 30 9.73 -1.76 -12.98
C VAL A 30 10.68 -2.17 -11.85
N LYS A 31 10.54 -1.53 -10.67
CA LYS A 31 11.36 -1.84 -9.49
C LYS A 31 11.23 -3.30 -9.04
N ALA A 32 10.03 -3.87 -9.11
CA ALA A 32 9.81 -5.28 -8.78
C ALA A 32 10.69 -6.20 -9.65
N ARG A 33 10.76 -5.95 -10.97
CA ARG A 33 11.60 -6.74 -11.88
C ARG A 33 13.08 -6.64 -11.51
N GLU A 34 13.57 -5.43 -11.23
CA GLU A 34 14.96 -5.19 -10.80
C GLU A 34 15.30 -5.91 -9.49
N LEU A 35 14.32 -6.04 -8.60
CA LEU A 35 14.45 -6.71 -7.31
C LEU A 35 14.25 -8.23 -7.38
N GLY A 36 13.89 -8.79 -8.54
CA GLY A 36 13.58 -10.22 -8.70
C GLY A 36 12.22 -10.63 -8.11
N LEU A 37 11.33 -9.66 -7.87
CA LEU A 37 9.96 -9.87 -7.41
C LEU A 37 9.00 -10.01 -8.59
N SER A 38 7.82 -10.61 -8.36
CA SER A 38 6.79 -10.69 -9.41
C SER A 38 6.14 -9.31 -9.61
N PRO A 39 6.30 -8.67 -10.78
CA PRO A 39 5.69 -7.36 -11.01
C PRO A 39 4.15 -7.42 -10.96
N GLN A 40 3.54 -8.54 -11.36
CA GLN A 40 2.09 -8.71 -11.29
C GLN A 40 1.60 -8.71 -9.84
N TRP A 41 2.28 -9.44 -8.96
CA TRP A 41 1.89 -9.49 -7.56
C TRP A 41 2.20 -8.19 -6.82
N VAL A 42 3.34 -7.56 -7.10
CA VAL A 42 3.64 -6.22 -6.55
C VAL A 42 2.57 -5.22 -6.98
N GLN A 43 2.17 -5.19 -8.25
CA GLN A 43 1.06 -4.33 -8.69
C GLN A 43 -0.26 -4.67 -7.98
N HIS A 44 -0.54 -5.94 -7.76
CA HIS A 44 -1.72 -6.37 -7.01
C HIS A 44 -1.69 -5.86 -5.57
N PHE A 45 -0.57 -6.03 -4.87
CA PHE A 45 -0.37 -5.51 -3.53
C PHE A 45 -0.57 -4.00 -3.47
N PHE A 46 0.13 -3.24 -4.32
CA PHE A 46 0.07 -1.78 -4.30
C PHE A 46 -1.31 -1.24 -4.66
N ARG A 47 -2.05 -1.90 -5.57
CA ARG A 47 -3.46 -1.54 -5.84
C ARG A 47 -4.31 -1.65 -4.59
N LEU A 48 -4.17 -2.74 -3.82
CA LEU A 48 -4.94 -2.90 -2.59
C LEU A 48 -4.48 -1.94 -1.48
N GLN A 49 -3.20 -1.55 -1.43
CA GLN A 49 -2.77 -0.46 -0.55
C GLN A 49 -3.33 0.92 -0.95
N MET A 50 -3.48 1.19 -2.25
CA MET A 50 -4.16 2.40 -2.74
C MET A 50 -5.64 2.39 -2.34
N GLU A 51 -6.33 1.26 -2.52
CA GLU A 51 -7.72 1.11 -2.06
C GLU A 51 -7.84 1.29 -0.55
N ALA A 52 -6.95 0.68 0.25
CA ALA A 52 -6.91 0.89 1.69
C ALA A 52 -6.75 2.38 2.04
N SER A 53 -5.83 3.07 1.36
CA SER A 53 -5.58 4.50 1.54
C SER A 53 -6.79 5.36 1.18
N LYS A 54 -7.55 4.98 0.14
CA LYS A 54 -8.81 5.64 -0.23
C LYS A 54 -9.90 5.40 0.81
N GLN A 55 -10.04 4.19 1.36
CA GLN A 55 -11.00 3.92 2.44
C GLN A 55 -10.77 4.80 3.69
N VAL A 56 -9.51 5.04 4.08
CA VAL A 56 -9.21 6.00 5.17
C VAL A 56 -9.65 7.42 4.81
N GLN A 57 -9.39 7.86 3.57
CA GLN A 57 -9.78 9.19 3.10
C GLN A 57 -11.31 9.33 3.06
N TYR A 58 -12.05 8.35 2.54
CA TYR A 58 -13.51 8.39 2.50
C TYR A 58 -14.11 8.49 3.90
N GLN A 59 -13.61 7.69 4.85
CA GLN A 59 -14.11 7.73 6.23
C GLN A 59 -13.86 9.10 6.88
N LEU A 60 -12.66 9.67 6.71
CA LEU A 60 -12.35 11.00 7.21
C LEU A 60 -13.20 12.10 6.54
N PHE A 61 -13.39 12.02 5.21
CA PHE A 61 -14.23 12.98 4.49
C PHE A 61 -15.68 12.91 4.95
N ALA A 62 -16.24 11.70 5.16
CA ALA A 62 -17.58 11.54 5.69
C ALA A 62 -17.74 12.21 7.06
N GLU A 63 -16.82 11.93 7.99
CA GLU A 63 -16.77 12.55 9.33
C GLU A 63 -16.70 14.09 9.23
N TRP A 64 -15.89 14.62 8.31
CA TRP A 64 -15.73 16.07 8.11
C TRP A 64 -16.93 16.73 7.46
N HIS A 65 -17.67 16.04 6.59
CA HIS A 65 -18.94 16.55 6.06
C HIS A 65 -20.00 16.61 7.15
N GLU A 66 -20.14 15.54 7.94
CA GLU A 66 -21.12 15.45 9.03
C GLU A 66 -20.90 16.54 10.09
N THR A 67 -19.64 16.84 10.40
CA THR A 67 -19.25 17.83 11.40
C THR A 67 -19.09 19.25 10.85
N SER A 68 -19.35 19.47 9.55
CA SER A 68 -19.15 20.77 8.89
C SER A 68 -17.74 21.34 9.11
N GLN A 69 -16.74 20.48 8.99
CA GLN A 69 -15.33 20.79 9.26
C GLN A 69 -14.80 21.90 8.34
N ALA A 70 -14.26 22.97 8.95
CA ALA A 70 -13.57 24.02 8.21
C ALA A 70 -12.24 23.52 7.62
N GLN A 71 -11.61 24.34 6.77
CA GLN A 71 -10.25 24.06 6.30
C GLN A 71 -9.27 23.96 7.47
N PHE A 72 -8.34 23.02 7.37
CA PHE A 72 -7.30 22.82 8.38
C PHE A 72 -6.16 23.84 8.19
N PRO A 73 -5.61 24.44 9.26
CA PRO A 73 -4.43 25.27 9.16
C PRO A 73 -3.16 24.43 8.90
N GLU A 74 -2.12 25.07 8.34
CA GLU A 74 -0.75 24.51 8.23
C GLU A 74 -0.64 23.13 7.54
N VAL A 75 -1.51 22.87 6.56
CA VAL A 75 -1.49 21.61 5.83
C VAL A 75 -0.35 21.58 4.82
N LEU A 76 0.42 20.47 4.82
CA LEU A 76 1.50 20.25 3.86
C LEU A 76 0.97 20.16 2.42
N ASP A 77 1.74 20.70 1.48
CA ASP A 77 1.41 20.59 0.06
C ASP A 77 1.47 19.13 -0.42
N LEU A 78 0.41 18.70 -1.10
CA LEU A 78 0.25 17.32 -1.53
C LEU A 78 1.35 16.91 -2.51
N LYS A 79 1.72 17.78 -3.46
CA LYS A 79 2.62 17.44 -4.56
C LYS A 79 4.09 17.49 -4.17
N THR A 80 4.47 18.50 -3.41
CA THR A 80 5.88 18.83 -3.14
C THR A 80 6.37 18.30 -1.79
N ALA A 81 5.47 18.04 -0.83
CA ALA A 81 5.85 17.57 0.50
C ALA A 81 5.34 16.16 0.81
N ILE A 82 4.07 15.87 0.55
CA ILE A 82 3.45 14.59 0.95
C ILE A 82 3.82 13.46 -0.04
N ARG A 83 3.59 13.67 -1.34
CA ARG A 83 3.86 12.66 -2.38
C ARG A 83 5.30 12.12 -2.37
N PRO A 84 6.36 12.94 -2.27
CA PRO A 84 7.73 12.42 -2.21
C PRO A 84 7.99 11.51 -1.00
N ARG A 85 7.33 11.77 0.14
CA ARG A 85 7.43 10.90 1.32
C ARG A 85 6.73 9.57 1.10
N LEU A 86 5.57 9.58 0.43
CA LEU A 86 4.87 8.34 0.05
C LEU A 86 5.71 7.53 -0.93
N ASP A 87 6.29 8.16 -1.94
CA ASP A 87 7.17 7.49 -2.92
C ASP A 87 8.37 6.81 -2.23
N SER A 88 8.96 7.46 -1.22
CA SER A 88 10.03 6.86 -0.42
C SER A 88 9.55 5.68 0.44
N LEU A 89 8.29 5.65 0.86
CA LEU A 89 7.72 4.50 1.57
C LEU A 89 7.50 3.32 0.63
N ASP A 90 7.09 3.56 -0.62
CA ASP A 90 6.93 2.51 -1.63
C ASP A 90 8.25 1.74 -1.84
N ASP A 91 9.38 2.45 -1.88
CA ASP A 91 10.72 1.85 -1.98
C ASP A 91 11.06 0.97 -0.77
N LYS A 92 10.73 1.44 0.44
CA LYS A 92 10.96 0.69 1.67
C LYS A 92 10.09 -0.56 1.73
N ILE A 93 8.84 -0.47 1.26
CA ILE A 93 7.92 -1.61 1.17
C ILE A 93 8.48 -2.66 0.19
N LEU A 94 8.95 -2.24 -0.99
CA LEU A 94 9.57 -3.16 -1.95
C LEU A 94 10.84 -3.84 -1.40
N ALA A 95 11.68 -3.08 -0.69
CA ALA A 95 12.86 -3.64 -0.02
C ALA A 95 12.46 -4.68 1.05
N ALA A 96 11.43 -4.37 1.86
CA ALA A 96 10.90 -5.30 2.86
C ALA A 96 10.28 -6.55 2.21
N MET A 97 9.56 -6.41 1.10
CA MET A 97 9.01 -7.54 0.34
C MET A 97 10.12 -8.48 -0.14
N LYS A 98 11.19 -7.92 -0.73
CA LYS A 98 12.35 -8.71 -1.16
C LYS A 98 12.99 -9.46 0.01
N ALA A 99 13.24 -8.77 1.12
CA ALA A 99 13.85 -9.38 2.30
C ALA A 99 13.00 -10.51 2.91
N ASN A 100 11.67 -10.45 2.74
CA ASN A 100 10.72 -11.42 3.31
C ASN A 100 10.07 -12.31 2.25
N TRP A 101 10.59 -12.35 1.02
CA TRP A 101 9.89 -12.97 -0.10
C TRP A 101 9.59 -14.45 0.14
N SER A 102 10.55 -15.22 0.69
CA SER A 102 10.34 -16.64 1.00
C SER A 102 9.18 -16.86 1.96
N THR A 103 8.96 -15.96 2.92
CA THR A 103 7.84 -16.02 3.85
C THR A 103 6.53 -15.70 3.14
N LEU A 104 6.52 -14.63 2.35
CA LEU A 104 5.34 -14.18 1.61
C LEU A 104 4.90 -15.20 0.55
N SER A 105 5.84 -15.87 -0.11
CA SER A 105 5.59 -16.76 -1.25
C SER A 105 5.25 -18.20 -0.88
N LEU A 106 5.64 -18.70 0.31
CA LEU A 106 5.51 -20.13 0.65
C LEU A 106 4.20 -20.49 1.37
N ARG A 107 3.59 -19.58 2.14
CA ARG A 107 2.40 -19.89 2.94
C ARG A 107 1.33 -18.78 2.96
N GLY A 108 1.58 -17.67 2.25
CA GLY A 108 1.00 -16.37 2.59
C GLY A 108 1.45 -15.92 3.99
N ALA A 109 1.30 -14.64 4.32
CA ALA A 109 1.71 -14.14 5.64
C ALA A 109 0.72 -14.53 6.77
N ASN A 110 -0.32 -15.31 6.46
CA ASN A 110 -1.44 -15.62 7.36
C ASN A 110 -1.01 -16.08 8.76
N GLN A 111 -0.03 -16.98 8.87
CA GLN A 111 0.40 -17.52 10.16
C GLN A 111 1.18 -16.48 11.01
N GLN A 112 1.88 -15.54 10.39
CA GLN A 112 2.59 -14.46 11.09
C GLN A 112 1.71 -13.26 11.40
N LEU A 113 0.63 -13.04 10.63
CA LEU A 113 -0.34 -11.98 10.87
C LEU A 113 -1.24 -12.24 12.09
N GLN A 114 -1.42 -13.50 12.51
CA GLN A 114 -2.23 -13.87 13.69
C GLN A 114 -1.75 -13.26 15.01
N GLY A 115 -0.49 -12.84 15.11
CA GLY A 115 0.07 -12.16 16.28
C GLY A 115 0.22 -10.65 16.14
N CYS A 116 -0.17 -10.06 15.00
CA CYS A 116 -0.06 -8.62 14.79
C CYS A 116 -1.31 -7.92 15.33
N GLU A 117 -1.13 -6.91 16.18
CA GLU A 117 -2.22 -6.01 16.53
C GLU A 117 -2.62 -5.18 15.33
N VAL A 118 -3.89 -5.26 14.97
CA VAL A 118 -4.44 -4.62 13.79
C VAL A 118 -5.24 -3.38 14.21
N PRO A 119 -4.86 -2.16 13.77
CA PRO A 119 -5.62 -0.95 14.08
C PRO A 119 -7.10 -1.04 13.68
N THR A 120 -8.00 -0.81 14.63
CA THR A 120 -9.46 -0.95 14.45
C THR A 120 -10.15 0.32 13.93
N LYS A 121 -9.45 1.46 13.94
CA LYS A 121 -10.02 2.77 13.56
C LYS A 121 -10.54 2.82 12.11
N PHE A 122 -9.92 2.04 11.21
CA PHE A 122 -10.25 2.03 9.79
C PHE A 122 -10.43 0.58 9.28
N PRO A 123 -11.52 -0.12 9.65
CA PRO A 123 -11.67 -1.55 9.43
C PRO A 123 -11.74 -1.92 7.93
N LYS A 124 -12.41 -1.10 7.11
CA LYS A 124 -12.45 -1.30 5.65
C LYS A 124 -11.06 -1.15 5.02
N ALA A 125 -10.33 -0.10 5.40
CA ALA A 125 -8.97 0.11 4.91
C ALA A 125 -8.07 -1.08 5.24
N MET A 126 -8.22 -1.61 6.45
CA MET A 126 -7.45 -2.75 6.91
C MET A 126 -7.74 -4.03 6.13
N ALA A 127 -9.01 -4.30 5.83
CA ALA A 127 -9.39 -5.46 5.01
C ALA A 127 -8.66 -5.43 3.65
N PHE A 128 -8.66 -4.28 2.97
CA PHE A 128 -7.89 -4.10 1.74
C PHE A 128 -6.39 -4.28 1.95
N ALA A 129 -5.82 -3.67 2.98
CA ALA A 129 -4.38 -3.70 3.23
C ALA A 129 -3.84 -5.11 3.51
N LEU A 130 -4.65 -5.97 4.15
CA LEU A 130 -4.26 -7.34 4.50
C LEU A 130 -4.54 -8.36 3.39
N THR A 131 -5.53 -8.12 2.53
CA THR A 131 -5.94 -9.04 1.45
C THR A 131 -4.75 -9.61 0.63
N PRO A 132 -3.79 -8.82 0.10
CA PRO A 132 -2.73 -9.38 -0.74
C PRO A 132 -1.73 -10.27 0.03
N LEU A 133 -1.79 -10.26 1.36
CA LEU A 133 -0.96 -11.09 2.23
C LEU A 133 -1.66 -12.40 2.62
N THR A 134 -2.98 -12.48 2.43
CA THR A 134 -3.82 -13.56 2.94
C THR A 134 -4.57 -14.32 1.84
N ASP A 135 -4.72 -13.73 0.66
CA ASP A 135 -5.47 -14.26 -0.49
C ASP A 135 -4.70 -15.28 -1.36
N ARG A 136 -3.48 -15.64 -0.94
CA ARG A 136 -2.58 -16.58 -1.63
C ARG A 136 -2.15 -16.13 -3.04
N SER A 137 -2.35 -14.85 -3.39
CA SER A 137 -1.91 -14.28 -4.66
C SER A 137 -0.38 -14.33 -4.84
N SER A 138 0.39 -14.44 -3.75
CA SER A 138 1.85 -14.56 -3.79
C SER A 138 2.32 -15.95 -4.23
N GLU A 139 1.54 -17.00 -3.97
CA GLU A 139 1.91 -18.40 -4.23
C GLU A 139 1.81 -18.76 -5.73
N THR A 140 0.96 -18.05 -6.48
CA THR A 140 0.69 -18.33 -7.90
C THR A 140 1.68 -17.65 -8.85
N THR A 141 2.67 -16.92 -8.33
CA THR A 141 3.54 -16.05 -9.14
C THR A 141 4.67 -16.75 -9.90
N GLY A 142 4.83 -18.08 -9.80
CA GLY A 142 5.76 -18.85 -10.63
C GLY A 142 7.25 -18.52 -10.44
N ILE A 143 7.61 -17.68 -9.46
CA ILE A 143 9.01 -17.45 -9.09
C ILE A 143 9.42 -18.63 -8.21
N ALA A 144 10.08 -19.61 -8.82
CA ALA A 144 10.62 -20.75 -8.09
C ALA A 144 11.46 -20.25 -6.89
N PRO A 145 11.27 -20.80 -5.68
CA PRO A 145 12.10 -20.43 -4.55
C PRO A 145 13.56 -20.70 -4.90
N ALA A 146 14.44 -19.73 -4.59
CA ALA A 146 15.87 -19.86 -4.82
C ALA A 146 16.34 -21.18 -4.20
N SER A 147 16.72 -22.13 -5.07
CA SER A 147 17.12 -23.47 -4.67
C SER A 147 18.35 -23.34 -3.77
N THR A 148 18.17 -23.61 -2.48
CA THR A 148 19.29 -23.70 -1.54
C THR A 148 20.02 -25.00 -1.87
N ARG A 149 20.96 -24.92 -2.82
CA ARG A 149 21.83 -26.03 -3.17
C ARG A 149 22.90 -26.15 -2.09
N ALA A 150 22.61 -26.91 -1.04
CA ALA A 150 23.67 -27.50 -0.23
C ALA A 150 24.51 -28.42 -1.14
N LYS A 151 25.83 -28.32 -1.02
CA LYS A 151 26.83 -29.01 -1.85
C LYS A 151 28.00 -29.39 -0.94
N PRO A 152 28.71 -30.47 -1.25
CA PRO A 152 28.29 -31.86 -1.36
C PRO A 152 28.38 -32.63 -0.03
#